data_AF-A0A257PYZ2-F1
#
_entry.id   AF-A0A257PYZ2-F1
#
_cell.length_a   1.000
_cell.length_b   1.000
_cell.length_c   1.000
_cell.angle_alpha   90.00
_cell.angle_beta   90.00
_cell.angle_gamma   90.00
#
_symmetry.space_group_name_H-M   'P 1'
#
loop_
_entity.id
_entity.type
_entity.pdbx_description
1 polymer ?
#
loop_
_entity_poly.entity_id
_entity_poly.type
_entity_poly.pdbx_seq_one_letter_code
_entity_poly.pdbx_strand_id
1 'polypeptide(L)'
;MPDVSQPVDYKVKDISLAAWGRKEIEMAQDEMPGLMALRHEFGKSQILKGARIVGCLHMTIQTAVLIETLTALGASVRWSSCNIFSTQDQAAAAIAAGGVPVFAWKGMSEEEFWWCIEQTVRGPDGWTPNMILDDGGDVTKLMHDKYPEMLKDVRGISEETTTGVHRLWEMAREGALLVPAINVNDSVTKSKFDNLYGCRESLVDGIRRGTDVMMSGKVAVVAGFGDVGKGSSASLRNAGCRVLVTEIDPICALQAAMEGYEVVTMEEAAPRGDIFVTATGNVDVITIEHMRAMKHRAIVCNIGHFDSEIQIESLRNYKWDNVKPQVDEIEFPDGKRLIVLSEGRLVNLGNATGHPSFVMSASFTNQVLAQIELWTAPAGKYENKVYVLPRHLDEKVAALHLSKVGAQLTTLTAKQAEYLGLKALAITDRNSLAGIVRAHVAAKANNMHLIVGCRLDLTDGTALLVYPTDRPAYARLCRLLSLGKQRGGKTQCRLDWSDLVAYAEGLIAVLVPGEADDACARDLRRLALSFGDRAYLALTLRRRPNDALRLFELSNLAAR
;
A
#
# COMPACT_ATOMS: atom_id res chain seq x y z
N MET A 1 12.84 11.36 -48.32
CA MET A 1 12.97 12.02 -47.01
C MET A 1 13.09 10.90 -45.99
N PRO A 2 14.16 10.82 -45.19
CA PRO A 2 14.20 9.88 -44.08
C PRO A 2 13.16 10.33 -43.05
N ASP A 3 12.37 9.36 -42.60
CA ASP A 3 11.39 9.46 -41.53
C ASP A 3 12.08 10.02 -40.27
N VAL A 4 11.68 11.20 -39.82
CA VAL A 4 12.14 11.78 -38.55
C VAL A 4 11.40 11.02 -37.47
N SER A 5 11.91 9.83 -37.12
CA SER A 5 11.40 9.03 -36.00
C SER A 5 11.29 9.94 -34.78
N GLN A 6 10.08 10.08 -34.24
CA GLN A 6 9.87 10.79 -32.99
C GLN A 6 10.87 10.27 -31.94
N PRO A 7 11.52 11.15 -31.16
CA PRO A 7 12.40 10.72 -30.09
C PRO A 7 11.61 9.81 -29.14
N VAL A 8 12.19 8.65 -28.87
CA VAL A 8 11.56 7.59 -28.07
C VAL A 8 11.50 8.03 -26.61
N ASP A 9 10.29 8.18 -26.06
CA ASP A 9 10.02 8.70 -24.71
C ASP A 9 10.12 7.60 -23.63
N TYR A 10 11.23 6.88 -23.62
CA TYR A 10 11.60 5.93 -22.55
C TYR A 10 13.12 5.73 -22.52
N LYS A 11 13.65 5.24 -21.39
CA LYS A 11 15.02 4.75 -21.28
C LYS A 11 15.06 3.48 -20.43
N VAL A 12 15.25 2.35 -21.12
CA VAL A 12 15.40 1.01 -20.53
C VAL A 12 16.70 0.38 -21.03
N LYS A 13 17.15 -0.69 -20.37
CA LYS A 13 18.41 -1.36 -20.72
C LYS A 13 18.40 -1.97 -22.12
N ASP A 14 17.37 -2.76 -22.41
CA ASP A 14 17.24 -3.50 -23.66
C ASP A 14 15.76 -3.75 -23.95
N ILE A 15 15.22 -3.09 -24.97
CA ILE A 15 13.82 -3.21 -25.36
C ILE A 15 13.48 -4.60 -25.93
N SER A 16 14.48 -5.36 -26.41
CA SER A 16 14.28 -6.70 -26.96
C SER A 16 13.79 -7.72 -25.93
N LEU A 17 13.95 -7.41 -24.63
CA LEU A 17 13.48 -8.23 -23.51
C LEU A 17 11.95 -8.19 -23.31
N ALA A 18 11.23 -7.33 -24.04
CA ALA A 18 9.79 -7.12 -23.88
C ALA A 18 8.97 -8.41 -24.01
N ALA A 19 9.33 -9.31 -24.92
CA ALA A 19 8.62 -10.57 -25.11
C ALA A 19 8.78 -11.54 -23.92
N TRP A 20 9.93 -11.50 -23.24
CA TRP A 20 10.14 -12.26 -22.00
C TRP A 20 9.36 -11.63 -20.85
N GLY A 21 9.49 -10.32 -20.65
CA GLY A 21 8.74 -9.62 -19.60
C GLY A 21 7.23 -9.78 -19.73
N ARG A 22 6.69 -9.79 -20.97
CA ARG A 22 5.27 -10.03 -21.23
C ARG A 22 4.79 -11.38 -20.67
N LYS A 23 5.56 -12.45 -20.87
CA LYS A 23 5.23 -13.79 -20.34
C LYS A 23 5.23 -13.81 -18.82
N GLU A 24 6.20 -13.15 -18.18
CA GLU A 24 6.24 -13.05 -16.71
C GLU A 24 5.11 -12.20 -16.14
N ILE A 25 4.73 -11.11 -16.83
CA ILE A 25 3.57 -10.28 -16.47
C ILE A 25 2.28 -11.10 -16.53
N GLU A 26 2.08 -11.89 -17.60
CA GLU A 26 0.91 -12.77 -17.73
C GLU A 26 0.83 -13.79 -16.59
N MET A 27 1.95 -14.43 -16.24
CA MET A 27 2.00 -15.33 -15.08
C MET A 27 1.74 -14.60 -13.76
N ALA A 28 2.26 -13.38 -13.61
CA ALA A 28 2.07 -12.60 -12.39
C ALA A 28 0.62 -12.13 -12.22
N GLN A 29 -0.11 -11.87 -13.31
CA GLN A 29 -1.54 -11.51 -13.26
C GLN A 29 -2.37 -12.61 -12.58
N ASP A 30 -2.04 -13.89 -12.81
CA ASP A 30 -2.71 -15.02 -12.15
C ASP A 30 -2.48 -15.02 -10.63
N GLU A 31 -1.30 -14.57 -10.19
CA GLU A 31 -0.92 -14.46 -8.77
C GLU A 31 -1.32 -13.11 -8.14
N MET A 32 -1.96 -12.20 -8.88
CA MET A 32 -2.35 -10.87 -8.38
C MET A 32 -3.86 -10.65 -8.36
N PRO A 33 -4.62 -11.44 -7.59
CA PRO A 33 -6.08 -11.45 -7.63
C PRO A 33 -6.71 -10.11 -7.24
N GLY A 34 -6.06 -9.34 -6.35
CA GLY A 34 -6.57 -8.03 -5.93
C GLY A 34 -6.58 -7.03 -7.09
N LEU A 35 -5.46 -6.91 -7.82
CA LEU A 35 -5.37 -6.03 -8.99
C LEU A 35 -6.33 -6.49 -10.11
N MET A 36 -6.42 -7.80 -10.36
CA MET A 36 -7.32 -8.33 -11.38
C MET A 36 -8.79 -8.05 -11.03
N ALA A 37 -9.17 -8.15 -9.75
CA ALA A 37 -10.50 -7.79 -9.30
C ALA A 37 -10.82 -6.30 -9.49
N LEU A 38 -9.85 -5.40 -9.22
CA LEU A 38 -10.03 -3.97 -9.47
C LEU A 38 -10.16 -3.65 -10.97
N ARG A 39 -9.40 -4.31 -11.85
CA ARG A 39 -9.58 -4.18 -13.31
C ARG A 39 -10.99 -4.59 -13.73
N HIS A 40 -11.48 -5.72 -13.21
CA HIS A 40 -12.83 -6.19 -13.52
C HIS A 40 -13.91 -5.21 -13.00
N GLU A 41 -13.75 -4.71 -11.77
CA GLU A 41 -14.72 -3.79 -11.14
C GLU A 41 -14.75 -2.41 -11.80
N PHE A 42 -13.58 -1.81 -12.04
CA PHE A 42 -13.48 -0.40 -12.42
C PHE A 42 -13.05 -0.14 -13.87
N GLY A 43 -12.59 -1.17 -14.59
CA GLY A 43 -12.10 -1.03 -15.96
C GLY A 43 -13.18 -0.48 -16.91
N LYS A 44 -14.44 -0.93 -16.80
CA LYS A 44 -15.51 -0.39 -17.66
C LYS A 44 -15.85 1.08 -17.37
N SER A 45 -15.75 1.50 -16.12
CA SER A 45 -16.02 2.88 -15.72
C SER A 45 -14.90 3.85 -16.03
N GLN A 46 -13.68 3.34 -16.30
CA GLN A 46 -12.48 4.17 -16.50
C GLN A 46 -12.35 5.22 -15.37
N ILE A 47 -12.41 4.75 -14.12
CA ILE A 47 -12.54 5.62 -12.95
C ILE A 47 -11.37 6.59 -12.76
N LEU A 48 -10.19 6.25 -13.29
CA LEU A 48 -8.99 7.11 -13.27
C LEU A 48 -8.81 7.92 -14.56
N LYS A 49 -9.84 8.01 -15.41
CA LYS A 49 -9.76 8.81 -16.65
C LYS A 49 -9.37 10.25 -16.34
N GLY A 50 -8.27 10.69 -16.97
CA GLY A 50 -7.71 12.04 -16.80
C GLY A 50 -6.64 12.14 -15.69
N ALA A 51 -6.46 11.10 -14.89
CA ALA A 51 -5.32 11.01 -13.98
C ALA A 51 -4.03 10.86 -14.81
N ARG A 52 -3.01 11.64 -14.44
CA ARG A 52 -1.65 11.65 -14.96
C ARG A 52 -0.75 11.34 -13.79
N ILE A 53 -0.46 10.05 -13.62
CA ILE A 53 0.23 9.50 -12.46
C ILE A 53 1.72 9.46 -12.76
N VAL A 54 2.53 10.17 -11.97
CA VAL A 54 3.96 9.92 -11.88
C VAL A 54 4.19 8.82 -10.85
N GLY A 55 4.85 7.73 -11.26
CA GLY A 55 5.20 6.62 -10.39
C GLY A 55 6.71 6.56 -10.14
N CYS A 56 7.11 6.49 -8.87
CA CYS A 56 8.49 6.20 -8.46
C CYS A 56 8.49 5.02 -7.52
N LEU A 57 8.68 3.82 -8.07
CA LEU A 57 8.59 2.55 -7.35
C LEU A 57 9.41 1.50 -8.11
N HIS A 58 10.07 0.59 -7.41
CA HIS A 58 10.83 -0.54 -7.98
C HIS A 58 10.20 -1.08 -9.28
N MET A 59 10.92 -0.99 -10.39
CA MET A 59 10.40 -1.39 -11.72
C MET A 59 10.50 -2.92 -11.92
N THR A 60 9.58 -3.66 -11.30
CA THR A 60 9.51 -5.14 -11.30
C THR A 60 8.36 -5.66 -12.16
N ILE A 61 8.27 -6.99 -12.34
CA ILE A 61 7.12 -7.67 -12.93
C ILE A 61 5.83 -7.38 -12.15
N GLN A 62 5.89 -7.32 -10.82
CA GLN A 62 4.73 -7.00 -10.00
C GLN A 62 4.25 -5.56 -10.28
N THR A 63 5.20 -4.63 -10.36
CA THR A 63 4.92 -3.21 -10.64
C THR A 63 4.38 -3.03 -12.06
N ALA A 64 4.84 -3.83 -13.02
CA ALA A 64 4.27 -3.85 -14.36
C ALA A 64 2.76 -4.18 -14.35
N VAL A 65 2.31 -5.12 -13.49
CA VAL A 65 0.87 -5.41 -13.31
C VAL A 65 0.13 -4.24 -12.65
N LEU A 66 0.75 -3.53 -11.70
CA LEU A 66 0.21 -2.31 -11.12
C LEU A 66 0.03 -1.20 -12.18
N ILE A 67 1.07 -0.91 -12.97
CA ILE A 67 1.05 0.08 -14.05
C ILE A 67 -0.09 -0.22 -15.02
N GLU A 68 -0.16 -1.46 -15.50
CA GLU A 68 -1.23 -1.89 -16.42
C GLU A 68 -2.62 -1.87 -15.77
N THR A 69 -2.71 -1.97 -14.43
CA THR A 69 -3.98 -1.79 -13.72
C THR A 69 -4.38 -0.33 -13.76
N LEU A 70 -3.48 0.60 -13.41
CA LEU A 70 -3.76 2.04 -13.46
C LEU A 70 -4.20 2.49 -14.86
N THR A 71 -3.51 2.02 -15.92
CA THR A 71 -3.88 2.34 -17.31
C THR A 71 -5.19 1.68 -17.72
N ALA A 72 -5.45 0.42 -17.33
CA ALA A 72 -6.73 -0.24 -17.56
C ALA A 72 -7.90 0.47 -16.86
N LEU A 73 -7.63 1.23 -15.80
CA LEU A 73 -8.60 2.06 -15.09
C LEU A 73 -8.71 3.49 -15.68
N GLY A 74 -7.93 3.83 -16.70
CA GLY A 74 -8.03 5.08 -17.47
C GLY A 74 -6.95 6.12 -17.21
N ALA A 75 -5.96 5.82 -16.36
CA ALA A 75 -4.85 6.73 -16.08
C ALA A 75 -3.84 6.78 -17.25
N SER A 76 -3.21 7.94 -17.43
CA SER A 76 -1.93 8.08 -18.13
C SER A 76 -0.81 8.00 -17.09
N VAL A 77 0.26 7.26 -17.39
CA VAL A 77 1.29 6.91 -16.41
C VAL A 77 2.68 7.17 -16.99
N ARG A 78 3.61 7.63 -16.16
CA ARG A 78 5.06 7.63 -16.42
C ARG A 78 5.77 7.02 -15.22
N TRP A 79 6.85 6.27 -15.43
CA TRP A 79 7.49 5.50 -14.35
C TRP A 79 9.01 5.61 -14.28
N SER A 80 9.54 5.73 -13.05
CA SER A 80 10.94 5.48 -12.69
C SER A 80 11.04 4.48 -11.53
N SER A 81 12.20 3.85 -11.39
CA SER A 81 12.48 3.00 -10.22
C SER A 81 12.94 3.86 -9.04
N CYS A 82 12.60 3.45 -7.81
CA CYS A 82 13.09 4.09 -6.56
C CYS A 82 14.40 3.49 -6.03
N ASN A 83 15.03 2.54 -6.76
CA ASN A 83 16.33 1.99 -6.38
C ASN A 83 17.13 1.48 -7.57
N ILE A 84 18.44 1.76 -7.57
CA ILE A 84 19.35 1.49 -8.70
C ILE A 84 19.54 0.01 -9.05
N PHE A 85 19.27 -0.93 -8.13
CA PHE A 85 19.46 -2.37 -8.37
C PHE A 85 18.16 -3.16 -8.44
N SER A 86 17.02 -2.50 -8.22
CA SER A 86 15.72 -3.18 -8.07
C SER A 86 14.99 -3.45 -9.38
N THR A 87 15.34 -2.77 -10.46
CA THR A 87 14.69 -2.93 -11.76
C THR A 87 14.87 -4.35 -12.29
N GLN A 88 13.79 -4.92 -12.81
CA GLN A 88 13.83 -6.12 -13.65
C GLN A 88 13.76 -5.64 -15.10
N ASP A 89 14.89 -5.71 -15.81
CA ASP A 89 15.05 -5.09 -17.12
C ASP A 89 14.01 -5.57 -18.14
N GLN A 90 13.60 -6.85 -18.06
CA GLN A 90 12.55 -7.42 -18.89
C GLN A 90 11.16 -6.85 -18.59
N ALA A 91 10.87 -6.52 -17.33
CA ALA A 91 9.61 -5.87 -16.94
C ALA A 91 9.54 -4.44 -17.48
N ALA A 92 10.64 -3.68 -17.31
CA ALA A 92 10.77 -2.33 -17.84
C ALA A 92 10.59 -2.29 -19.36
N ALA A 93 11.24 -3.21 -20.08
CA ALA A 93 11.10 -3.36 -21.53
C ALA A 93 9.66 -3.69 -21.96
N ALA A 94 8.98 -4.59 -21.26
CA ALA A 94 7.61 -4.99 -21.60
C ALA A 94 6.58 -3.86 -21.40
N ILE A 95 6.79 -2.99 -20.41
CA ILE A 95 5.94 -1.81 -20.17
C ILE A 95 6.25 -0.70 -21.17
N ALA A 96 7.54 -0.42 -21.42
CA ALA A 96 7.96 0.55 -22.43
C ALA A 96 7.46 0.19 -23.83
N ALA A 97 7.58 -1.08 -24.23
CA ALA A 97 7.05 -1.59 -25.50
C ALA A 97 5.52 -1.53 -25.58
N GLY A 98 4.84 -1.51 -24.44
CA GLY A 98 3.39 -1.29 -24.32
C GLY A 98 2.95 0.17 -24.45
N GLY A 99 3.90 1.10 -24.62
CA GLY A 99 3.64 2.53 -24.83
C GLY A 99 3.59 3.37 -23.57
N VAL A 100 3.91 2.81 -22.39
CA VAL A 100 4.04 3.58 -21.15
C VAL A 100 5.49 4.02 -20.97
N PRO A 101 5.79 5.32 -20.81
CA PRO A 101 7.15 5.82 -20.56
C PRO A 101 7.77 5.23 -19.29
N VAL A 102 8.93 4.59 -19.43
CA VAL A 102 9.71 4.01 -18.33
C VAL A 102 11.16 4.49 -18.40
N PHE A 103 11.68 5.00 -17.29
CA PHE A 103 13.06 5.43 -17.12
C PHE A 103 13.67 4.63 -15.97
N ALA A 104 14.14 3.41 -16.28
CA ALA A 104 14.68 2.51 -15.28
C ALA A 104 15.46 1.35 -15.92
N TRP A 105 16.61 1.00 -15.34
CA TRP A 105 17.33 -0.24 -15.59
C TRP A 105 18.05 -0.71 -14.32
N LYS A 106 18.50 -1.98 -14.31
CA LYS A 106 19.30 -2.52 -13.20
C LYS A 106 20.76 -2.10 -13.34
N GLY A 107 21.32 -1.55 -12.27
CA GLY A 107 22.70 -1.07 -12.21
C GLY A 107 22.87 0.37 -12.66
N MET A 108 21.87 1.23 -12.43
CA MET A 108 21.99 2.68 -12.66
C MET A 108 23.09 3.27 -11.77
N SER A 109 23.79 4.30 -12.24
CA SER A 109 24.54 5.19 -11.36
C SER A 109 23.59 6.09 -10.55
N GLU A 110 24.10 6.74 -9.50
CA GLU A 110 23.34 7.75 -8.75
C GLU A 110 22.89 8.92 -9.64
N GLU A 111 23.73 9.34 -10.59
CA GLU A 111 23.36 10.40 -11.55
C GLU A 111 22.23 9.94 -12.47
N GLU A 112 22.32 8.72 -13.00
CA GLU A 112 21.29 8.13 -13.85
C GLU A 112 19.97 7.92 -13.09
N PHE A 113 20.04 7.56 -11.82
CA PHE A 113 18.88 7.42 -10.93
C PHE A 113 18.09 8.71 -10.81
N TRP A 114 18.74 9.80 -10.40
CA TRP A 114 18.06 11.10 -10.29
C TRP A 114 17.62 11.66 -11.64
N TRP A 115 18.40 11.42 -12.69
CA TRP A 115 18.00 11.74 -14.06
C TRP A 115 16.71 11.03 -14.45
N CYS A 116 16.57 9.73 -14.13
CA CYS A 116 15.37 8.95 -14.42
C CYS A 116 14.12 9.52 -13.71
N ILE A 117 14.23 9.86 -12.42
CA ILE A 117 13.12 10.48 -11.68
C ILE A 117 12.75 11.83 -12.33
N GLU A 118 13.73 12.62 -12.73
CA GLU A 118 13.50 13.92 -13.39
C GLU A 118 12.84 13.78 -14.79
N GLN A 119 13.19 12.75 -15.57
CA GLN A 119 12.50 12.45 -16.84
C GLN A 119 11.04 11.98 -16.64
N THR A 120 10.71 11.48 -15.45
CA THR A 120 9.38 10.91 -15.18
C THR A 120 8.35 12.00 -14.84
N VAL A 121 8.79 13.14 -14.28
CA VAL A 121 7.90 14.25 -13.90
C VAL A 121 7.48 15.18 -15.06
N ARG A 122 8.06 15.02 -16.26
CA ARG A 122 7.69 15.78 -17.47
C ARG A 122 7.61 14.83 -18.66
N GLY A 123 6.65 15.07 -19.55
CA GLY A 123 6.53 14.31 -20.79
C GLY A 123 6.24 15.20 -22.01
N PRO A 124 6.15 14.60 -23.20
CA PRO A 124 5.81 15.29 -24.44
C PRO A 124 4.42 15.95 -24.33
N ASP A 125 4.15 16.89 -25.24
CA ASP A 125 2.86 17.59 -25.35
C ASP A 125 2.39 18.29 -24.06
N GLY A 126 3.34 18.70 -23.22
CA GLY A 126 3.06 19.39 -21.96
C GLY A 126 2.55 18.47 -20.85
N TRP A 127 2.79 17.16 -20.94
CA TRP A 127 2.42 16.23 -19.88
C TRP A 127 3.14 16.58 -18.57
N THR A 128 2.35 16.84 -17.52
CA THR A 128 2.80 17.02 -16.14
C THR A 128 1.89 16.23 -15.20
N PRO A 129 2.40 15.70 -14.08
CA PRO A 129 1.60 14.88 -13.18
C PRO A 129 0.49 15.69 -12.51
N ASN A 130 -0.63 15.03 -12.25
CA ASN A 130 -1.68 15.53 -11.35
C ASN A 130 -1.98 14.54 -10.20
N MET A 131 -1.18 13.48 -10.08
CA MET A 131 -1.22 12.44 -9.08
C MET A 131 0.20 11.88 -8.89
N ILE A 132 0.57 11.53 -7.65
CA ILE A 132 1.87 10.92 -7.33
C ILE A 132 1.63 9.54 -6.70
N LEU A 133 2.37 8.54 -7.16
CA LEU A 133 2.49 7.22 -6.53
C LEU A 133 3.96 6.99 -6.21
N ASP A 134 4.28 6.84 -4.93
CA ASP A 134 5.66 6.87 -4.43
C ASP A 134 5.97 5.68 -3.51
N ASP A 135 7.25 5.32 -3.48
CA ASP A 135 7.87 4.30 -2.64
C ASP A 135 9.24 4.84 -2.22
N GLY A 136 9.32 5.29 -0.97
CA GLY A 136 10.52 5.91 -0.39
C GLY A 136 10.47 7.44 -0.34
N GLY A 137 9.54 8.06 -1.09
CA GLY A 137 9.31 9.50 -1.06
C GLY A 137 10.25 10.33 -1.94
N ASP A 138 10.99 9.71 -2.88
CA ASP A 138 12.03 10.40 -3.65
C ASP A 138 11.43 11.33 -4.72
N VAL A 139 10.39 10.89 -5.45
CA VAL A 139 9.73 11.79 -6.43
C VAL A 139 8.94 12.87 -5.71
N THR A 140 8.32 12.55 -4.57
CA THR A 140 7.66 13.52 -3.70
C THR A 140 8.64 14.61 -3.28
N LYS A 141 9.81 14.22 -2.75
CA LYS A 141 10.86 15.15 -2.35
C LYS A 141 11.35 16.00 -3.52
N LEU A 142 11.68 15.36 -4.65
CA LEU A 142 12.15 16.07 -5.85
C LEU A 142 11.12 17.09 -6.34
N MET A 143 9.83 16.76 -6.36
CA MET A 143 8.78 17.69 -6.77
C MET A 143 8.58 18.83 -5.77
N HIS A 144 8.63 18.56 -4.46
CA HIS A 144 8.53 19.62 -3.44
C HIS A 144 9.70 20.60 -3.52
N ASP A 145 10.92 20.09 -3.73
CA ASP A 145 12.14 20.90 -3.72
C ASP A 145 12.35 21.66 -5.04
N LYS A 146 12.18 20.99 -6.19
CA LYS A 146 12.51 21.56 -7.52
C LYS A 146 11.31 22.09 -8.30
N TYR A 147 10.11 21.52 -8.09
CA TYR A 147 8.93 21.82 -8.90
C TYR A 147 7.66 22.10 -8.08
N PRO A 148 7.71 22.94 -7.02
CA PRO A 148 6.56 23.20 -6.16
C PRO A 148 5.36 23.78 -6.93
N GLU A 149 5.62 24.48 -8.04
CA GLU A 149 4.58 24.99 -8.93
C GLU A 149 3.76 23.89 -9.61
N MET A 150 4.35 22.72 -9.91
CA MET A 150 3.62 21.58 -10.49
C MET A 150 2.68 20.93 -9.49
N LEU A 151 2.99 21.00 -8.19
CA LEU A 151 2.16 20.41 -7.14
C LEU A 151 0.80 21.10 -7.00
N LYS A 152 0.63 22.32 -7.54
CA LYS A 152 -0.67 23.01 -7.60
C LYS A 152 -1.73 22.23 -8.37
N ASP A 153 -1.32 21.44 -9.36
CA ASP A 153 -2.19 20.59 -10.17
C ASP A 153 -2.29 19.15 -9.64
N VAL A 154 -1.51 18.80 -8.61
CA VAL A 154 -1.47 17.45 -8.02
C VAL A 154 -2.56 17.31 -6.95
N ARG A 155 -3.44 16.31 -7.12
CA ARG A 155 -4.53 16.06 -6.17
C ARG A 155 -4.10 15.28 -4.93
N GLY A 156 -2.97 14.58 -4.97
CA GLY A 156 -2.41 13.92 -3.80
C GLY A 156 -1.34 12.88 -4.11
N ILE A 157 -0.78 12.32 -3.04
CA ILE A 157 0.30 11.33 -3.02
C ILE A 157 -0.23 10.04 -2.39
N SER A 158 0.11 8.88 -2.95
CA SER A 158 0.04 7.61 -2.22
C SER A 158 1.44 7.04 -2.01
N GLU A 159 1.82 6.80 -0.75
CA GLU A 159 3.18 6.37 -0.37
C GLU A 159 3.13 5.01 0.33
N GLU A 160 3.96 4.08 -0.16
CA GLU A 160 3.92 2.67 0.23
C GLU A 160 4.77 2.30 1.44
N THR A 161 5.84 3.03 1.71
CA THR A 161 6.89 2.57 2.64
C THR A 161 6.89 3.31 3.96
N THR A 162 7.36 2.65 5.01
CA THR A 162 7.58 3.26 6.33
C THR A 162 8.46 4.51 6.22
N THR A 163 9.50 4.45 5.39
CA THR A 163 10.48 5.52 5.23
C THR A 163 9.92 6.73 4.50
N GLY A 164 9.23 6.53 3.37
CA GLY A 164 8.56 7.64 2.68
C GLY A 164 7.44 8.24 3.52
N VAL A 165 6.69 7.42 4.26
CA VAL A 165 5.68 7.91 5.22
C VAL A 165 6.30 8.76 6.33
N HIS A 166 7.49 8.41 6.83
CA HIS A 166 8.20 9.24 7.82
C HIS A 166 8.50 10.63 7.25
N ARG A 167 9.02 10.71 6.01
CA ARG A 167 9.27 11.98 5.31
C ARG A 167 7.98 12.80 5.14
N LEU A 168 6.87 12.16 4.79
CA LEU A 168 5.56 12.83 4.70
C LEU A 168 5.10 13.40 6.04
N TRP A 169 5.31 12.66 7.14
CA TRP A 169 4.99 13.15 8.48
C TRP A 169 5.87 14.32 8.90
N GLU A 170 7.16 14.30 8.59
CA GLU A 170 8.07 15.43 8.82
C GLU A 170 7.59 16.67 8.06
N MET A 171 7.35 16.55 6.75
CA MET A 171 6.81 17.64 5.93
C MET A 171 5.49 18.17 6.48
N ALA A 172 4.58 17.30 6.94
CA ALA A 172 3.30 17.71 7.52
C ALA A 172 3.47 18.45 8.86
N ARG A 173 4.38 18.00 9.74
CA ARG A 173 4.68 18.67 11.02
C ARG A 173 5.31 20.04 10.82
N GLU A 174 6.15 20.18 9.80
CA GLU A 174 6.82 21.43 9.43
C GLU A 174 5.93 22.39 8.63
N GLY A 175 4.74 21.94 8.20
CA GLY A 175 3.86 22.71 7.33
C GLY A 175 4.37 22.84 5.88
N ALA A 176 5.34 22.01 5.50
CA ALA A 176 5.96 21.97 4.18
C ALA A 176 5.22 21.05 3.19
N LEU A 177 4.31 20.19 3.65
CA LEU A 177 3.53 19.29 2.79
C LEU A 177 2.54 20.10 1.93
N LEU A 178 2.71 20.07 0.60
CA LEU A 178 1.96 20.93 -0.32
C LEU A 178 0.66 20.32 -0.86
N VAL A 179 0.49 18.99 -0.73
CA VAL A 179 -0.68 18.24 -1.22
C VAL A 179 -1.05 17.13 -0.23
N PRO A 180 -2.32 16.67 -0.18
CA PRO A 180 -2.70 15.56 0.69
C PRO A 180 -1.96 14.27 0.35
N ALA A 181 -1.69 13.44 1.37
CA ALA A 181 -1.05 12.15 1.19
C ALA A 181 -1.86 11.03 1.85
N ILE A 182 -1.93 9.86 1.20
CA ILE A 182 -2.39 8.62 1.80
C ILE A 182 -1.17 7.74 2.10
N ASN A 183 -0.96 7.49 3.37
CA ASN A 183 -0.08 6.46 3.90
C ASN A 183 -0.71 5.09 3.60
N VAL A 184 -0.17 4.42 2.59
CA VAL A 184 -0.55 3.06 2.21
C VAL A 184 0.15 2.03 3.10
N ASN A 185 1.37 2.34 3.55
CA ASN A 185 2.19 1.46 4.40
C ASN A 185 1.42 0.93 5.61
N ASP A 186 0.68 1.80 6.29
CA ASP A 186 -0.01 1.49 7.55
C ASP A 186 -1.37 0.80 7.35
N SER A 187 -1.73 0.47 6.10
CA SER A 187 -2.80 -0.50 5.85
C SER A 187 -2.37 -1.85 6.44
N VAL A 188 -3.29 -2.57 7.11
CA VAL A 188 -2.98 -3.86 7.73
C VAL A 188 -2.61 -4.88 6.66
N THR A 189 -3.31 -4.88 5.52
CA THR A 189 -3.00 -5.74 4.38
C THR A 189 -1.72 -5.37 3.64
N LYS A 190 -1.10 -4.23 3.96
CA LYS A 190 0.25 -3.88 3.51
C LYS A 190 1.26 -4.29 4.58
N SER A 191 1.34 -3.55 5.69
CA SER A 191 2.35 -3.74 6.75
C SER A 191 2.47 -5.19 7.23
N LYS A 192 1.35 -5.90 7.50
CA LYS A 192 1.38 -7.26 8.04
C LYS A 192 1.54 -8.36 7.00
N PHE A 193 1.53 -8.03 5.71
CA PHE A 193 1.69 -9.01 4.63
C PHE A 193 2.97 -8.78 3.87
N ASP A 194 3.15 -7.57 3.34
CA ASP A 194 4.30 -7.14 2.57
C ASP A 194 5.59 -7.22 3.41
N ASN A 195 5.66 -6.39 4.44
CA ASN A 195 6.86 -6.26 5.26
C ASN A 195 7.15 -7.58 6.02
N LEU A 196 6.11 -8.32 6.42
CA LEU A 196 6.27 -9.57 7.17
C LEU A 196 6.47 -10.80 6.26
N TYR A 197 5.46 -11.16 5.48
CA TYR A 197 5.48 -12.37 4.66
C TYR A 197 6.30 -12.20 3.39
N GLY A 198 6.32 -11.02 2.79
CA GLY A 198 7.19 -10.72 1.65
C GLY A 198 8.65 -10.92 2.01
N CYS A 199 9.12 -10.27 3.08
CA CYS A 199 10.50 -10.43 3.54
C CYS A 199 10.80 -11.86 4.01
N ARG A 200 9.80 -12.57 4.57
CA ARG A 200 9.95 -13.99 4.95
C ARG A 200 10.27 -14.88 3.75
N GLU A 201 9.70 -14.60 2.58
CA GLU A 201 9.98 -15.36 1.35
C GLU A 201 11.27 -14.86 0.66
N SER A 202 11.48 -13.54 0.59
CA SER A 202 12.49 -12.97 -0.31
C SER A 202 13.89 -12.80 0.28
N LEU A 203 14.03 -12.70 1.61
CA LEU A 203 15.34 -12.45 2.24
C LEU A 203 16.33 -13.58 1.92
N VAL A 204 15.94 -14.81 2.23
CA VAL A 204 16.80 -15.97 2.00
C VAL A 204 17.02 -16.25 0.52
N ASP A 205 16.09 -15.87 -0.36
CA ASP A 205 16.30 -15.92 -1.82
C ASP A 205 17.45 -14.99 -2.23
N GLY A 206 17.44 -13.73 -1.79
CA GLY A 206 18.52 -12.76 -2.02
C GLY A 206 19.87 -13.27 -1.55
N ILE A 207 19.94 -13.77 -0.31
CA ILE A 207 21.20 -14.30 0.26
C ILE A 207 21.68 -15.53 -0.51
N ARG A 208 20.78 -16.46 -0.87
CA ARG A 208 21.13 -17.67 -1.63
C ARG A 208 21.63 -17.33 -3.03
N ARG A 209 20.92 -16.49 -3.80
CA ARG A 209 21.40 -16.08 -5.13
C ARG A 209 22.72 -15.33 -5.06
N GLY A 210 22.94 -14.56 -3.99
CA GLY A 210 24.22 -13.89 -3.74
C GLY A 210 25.37 -14.87 -3.48
N THR A 211 25.16 -15.86 -2.61
CA THR A 211 26.29 -16.56 -1.95
C THR A 211 26.26 -18.08 -2.01
N ASP A 212 25.13 -18.68 -2.40
CA ASP A 212 24.89 -20.14 -2.36
C ASP A 212 25.20 -20.77 -0.98
N VAL A 213 25.20 -19.95 0.07
CA VAL A 213 25.65 -20.36 1.40
C VAL A 213 24.69 -21.36 2.03
N MET A 214 25.25 -22.41 2.64
CA MET A 214 24.46 -23.26 3.54
C MET A 214 24.07 -22.46 4.79
N MET A 215 22.77 -22.32 5.03
CA MET A 215 22.18 -21.58 6.15
C MET A 215 22.03 -22.44 7.41
N SER A 216 21.72 -23.73 7.26
CA SER A 216 21.53 -24.62 8.41
C SER A 216 22.78 -24.67 9.31
N GLY A 217 22.60 -24.43 10.60
CA GLY A 217 23.66 -24.40 11.62
C GLY A 217 24.40 -23.07 11.78
N LYS A 218 24.26 -22.14 10.82
CA LYS A 218 24.85 -20.80 10.89
C LYS A 218 24.18 -19.96 11.98
N VAL A 219 24.93 -19.01 12.52
CA VAL A 219 24.41 -17.94 13.38
C VAL A 219 24.04 -16.77 12.48
N ALA A 220 22.76 -16.44 12.40
CA ALA A 220 22.29 -15.27 11.67
C ALA A 220 21.85 -14.18 12.65
N VAL A 221 22.24 -12.94 12.41
CA VAL A 221 21.95 -11.78 13.24
C VAL A 221 20.99 -10.88 12.46
N VAL A 222 19.83 -10.61 13.02
CA VAL A 222 18.83 -9.69 12.47
C VAL A 222 18.76 -8.45 13.35
N ALA A 223 19.13 -7.30 12.80
CA ALA A 223 19.04 -6.03 13.50
C ALA A 223 17.68 -5.37 13.23
N GLY A 224 16.88 -5.21 14.29
CA GLY A 224 15.49 -4.76 14.21
C GLY A 224 14.52 -5.93 14.17
N PHE A 225 13.43 -5.80 14.92
CA PHE A 225 12.36 -6.79 15.06
C PHE A 225 10.98 -6.15 14.87
N GLY A 226 10.89 -5.13 14.01
CA GLY A 226 9.64 -4.67 13.39
C GLY A 226 9.04 -5.73 12.46
N ASP A 227 8.11 -5.37 11.57
CA ASP A 227 7.48 -6.36 10.67
C ASP A 227 8.49 -7.01 9.70
N VAL A 228 9.42 -6.22 9.14
CA VAL A 228 10.54 -6.70 8.30
C VAL A 228 11.45 -7.63 9.09
N GLY A 229 11.85 -7.21 10.30
CA GLY A 229 12.68 -8.01 11.20
C GLY A 229 12.04 -9.34 11.57
N LYS A 230 10.75 -9.34 11.94
CA LYS A 230 9.97 -10.56 12.22
C LYS A 230 9.96 -11.52 11.03
N GLY A 231 9.72 -11.00 9.82
CA GLY A 231 9.74 -11.78 8.58
C GLY A 231 11.11 -12.38 8.31
N SER A 232 12.14 -11.55 8.45
CA SER A 232 13.55 -11.90 8.25
C SER A 232 14.03 -12.98 9.22
N SER A 233 13.75 -12.83 10.52
CA SER A 233 14.10 -13.81 11.55
C SER A 233 13.39 -15.14 11.30
N ALA A 234 12.10 -15.12 10.94
CA ALA A 234 11.36 -16.33 10.59
C ALA A 234 11.94 -17.02 9.34
N SER A 235 12.31 -16.24 8.32
CA SER A 235 12.94 -16.74 7.09
C SER A 235 14.23 -17.52 7.37
N LEU A 236 15.13 -16.90 8.13
CA LEU A 236 16.43 -17.47 8.49
C LEU A 236 16.26 -18.70 9.39
N ARG A 237 15.34 -18.66 10.36
CA ARG A 237 15.02 -19.81 11.21
C ARG A 237 14.48 -20.98 10.40
N ASN A 238 13.58 -20.73 9.44
CA ASN A 238 13.04 -21.76 8.54
C ASN A 238 14.13 -22.37 7.64
N ALA A 239 15.17 -21.61 7.31
CA ALA A 239 16.35 -22.10 6.60
C ALA A 239 17.36 -22.86 7.49
N GLY A 240 17.07 -22.97 8.79
CA GLY A 240 17.87 -23.71 9.78
C GLY A 240 18.95 -22.89 10.49
N CYS A 241 18.94 -21.56 10.38
CA CYS A 241 19.84 -20.69 11.14
C CYS A 241 19.46 -20.66 12.62
N ARG A 242 20.47 -20.47 13.49
CA ARG A 242 20.30 -19.99 14.86
C ARG A 242 20.25 -18.48 14.81
N VAL A 243 19.09 -17.90 15.10
CA VAL A 243 18.85 -16.47 14.89
C VAL A 243 19.04 -15.70 16.18
N LEU A 244 19.91 -14.69 16.13
CA LEU A 244 20.08 -13.63 17.13
C LEU A 244 19.35 -12.39 16.65
N VAL A 245 18.78 -11.62 17.57
CA VAL A 245 18.07 -10.36 17.27
C VAL A 245 18.69 -9.22 18.06
N THR A 246 18.86 -8.06 17.44
CA THR A 246 19.17 -6.81 18.17
C THR A 246 17.97 -5.89 18.12
N GLU A 247 17.59 -5.28 19.24
CA GLU A 247 16.45 -4.36 19.31
C GLU A 247 16.68 -3.24 20.32
N ILE A 248 16.14 -2.07 19.99
CA ILE A 248 16.11 -0.89 20.86
C ILE A 248 14.75 -0.74 21.54
N ASP A 249 13.67 -1.25 20.91
CA ASP A 249 12.32 -1.17 21.48
C ASP A 249 12.07 -2.40 22.38
N PRO A 250 11.77 -2.19 23.68
CA PRO A 250 11.59 -3.29 24.63
C PRO A 250 10.36 -4.17 24.33
N ILE A 251 9.33 -3.66 23.66
CA ILE A 251 8.16 -4.44 23.23
C ILE A 251 8.57 -5.37 22.09
N CYS A 252 9.29 -4.86 21.09
CA CYS A 252 9.77 -5.68 19.98
C CYS A 252 10.81 -6.70 20.44
N ALA A 253 11.73 -6.31 21.34
CA ALA A 253 12.67 -7.22 21.99
C ALA A 253 11.96 -8.34 22.76
N LEU A 254 10.94 -8.02 23.56
CA LEU A 254 10.18 -9.02 24.30
C LEU A 254 9.45 -9.97 23.34
N GLN A 255 8.88 -9.49 22.25
CA GLN A 255 8.30 -10.35 21.20
C GLN A 255 9.34 -11.32 20.63
N ALA A 256 10.55 -10.84 20.30
CA ALA A 256 11.62 -11.69 19.79
C ALA A 256 12.00 -12.80 20.79
N ALA A 257 12.16 -12.43 22.07
CA ALA A 257 12.46 -13.38 23.14
C ALA A 257 11.36 -14.43 23.32
N MET A 258 10.08 -14.03 23.24
CA MET A 258 8.93 -14.95 23.37
C MET A 258 8.76 -15.89 22.18
N GLU A 259 9.25 -15.51 21.00
CA GLU A 259 9.35 -16.41 19.84
C GLU A 259 10.57 -17.35 19.92
N GLY A 260 11.44 -17.18 20.92
CA GLY A 260 12.61 -18.02 21.17
C GLY A 260 13.88 -17.56 20.46
N TYR A 261 13.95 -16.30 20.04
CA TYR A 261 15.20 -15.68 19.57
C TYR A 261 16.01 -15.13 20.75
N GLU A 262 17.32 -15.27 20.70
CA GLU A 262 18.21 -14.64 21.69
C GLU A 262 18.36 -13.15 21.32
N VAL A 263 17.99 -12.26 22.25
CA VAL A 263 18.12 -10.80 22.06
C VAL A 263 19.46 -10.35 22.64
N VAL A 264 20.30 -9.74 21.81
CA VAL A 264 21.69 -9.36 22.12
C VAL A 264 22.01 -7.98 21.55
N THR A 265 23.14 -7.40 21.93
CA THR A 265 23.68 -6.21 21.26
C THR A 265 24.47 -6.58 20.00
N MET A 266 24.71 -5.62 19.11
CA MET A 266 25.51 -5.88 17.91
C MET A 266 26.98 -6.16 18.25
N GLU A 267 27.51 -5.57 19.31
CA GLU A 267 28.86 -5.81 19.83
C GLU A 267 29.04 -7.26 20.29
N GLU A 268 28.02 -7.84 20.92
CA GLU A 268 28.03 -9.26 21.30
C GLU A 268 27.83 -10.17 20.08
N ALA A 269 26.99 -9.77 19.13
CA ALA A 269 26.63 -10.57 17.97
C ALA A 269 27.74 -10.62 16.89
N ALA A 270 28.47 -9.52 16.67
CA ALA A 270 29.49 -9.38 15.63
C ALA A 270 30.54 -10.52 15.62
N PRO A 271 31.18 -10.90 16.75
CA PRO A 271 32.14 -12.01 16.75
C PRO A 271 31.48 -13.40 16.60
N ARG A 272 30.16 -13.51 16.80
CA ARG A 272 29.40 -14.78 16.80
C ARG A 272 28.72 -15.07 15.47
N GLY A 273 28.28 -14.05 14.75
CA GLY A 273 27.47 -14.16 13.55
C GLY A 273 28.24 -14.63 12.32
N ASP A 274 27.53 -15.30 11.42
CA ASP A 274 28.00 -15.69 10.08
C ASP A 274 27.23 -14.94 8.98
N ILE A 275 26.00 -14.51 9.27
CA ILE A 275 25.12 -13.74 8.38
C ILE A 275 24.54 -12.57 9.18
N PHE A 276 24.63 -11.36 8.65
CA PHE A 276 24.12 -10.14 9.26
C PHE A 276 23.12 -9.48 8.33
N VAL A 277 21.93 -9.18 8.86
CA VAL A 277 20.81 -8.58 8.14
C VAL A 277 20.33 -7.36 8.93
N THR A 278 20.42 -6.16 8.33
CA THR A 278 19.82 -4.95 8.90
C THR A 278 18.39 -4.78 8.38
N ALA A 279 17.45 -4.51 9.30
CA ALA A 279 16.01 -4.44 9.05
C ALA A 279 15.34 -3.37 9.95
N THR A 280 16.02 -2.25 10.19
CA THR A 280 15.64 -1.24 11.18
C THR A 280 14.99 0.01 10.57
N GLY A 281 15.35 0.37 9.33
CA GLY A 281 15.05 1.67 8.75
C GLY A 281 15.82 2.84 9.40
N ASN A 282 16.90 2.58 10.13
CA ASN A 282 17.71 3.57 10.84
C ASN A 282 19.06 3.79 10.13
N VAL A 283 20.03 4.42 10.80
CA VAL A 283 21.39 4.66 10.29
C VAL A 283 22.43 4.03 11.22
N ASP A 284 23.60 3.70 10.68
CA ASP A 284 24.78 3.27 11.44
C ASP A 284 24.57 2.05 12.35
N VAL A 285 23.68 1.14 11.96
CA VAL A 285 23.35 -0.08 12.72
C VAL A 285 24.52 -1.07 12.69
N ILE A 286 25.16 -1.23 11.53
CA ILE A 286 26.42 -1.96 11.39
C ILE A 286 27.53 -0.96 11.06
N THR A 287 28.38 -0.71 12.05
CA THR A 287 29.53 0.20 11.94
C THR A 287 30.79 -0.52 11.46
N ILE A 288 31.83 0.25 11.11
CA ILE A 288 33.14 -0.30 10.77
C ILE A 288 33.74 -1.15 11.91
N GLU A 289 33.49 -0.80 13.17
CA GLU A 289 34.01 -1.57 14.31
C GLU A 289 33.29 -2.92 14.45
N HIS A 290 31.97 -2.96 14.22
CA HIS A 290 31.24 -4.23 14.13
C HIS A 290 31.83 -5.11 13.03
N MET A 291 32.02 -4.54 11.84
CA MET A 291 32.60 -5.26 10.70
C MET A 291 34.03 -5.74 10.96
N ARG A 292 34.84 -5.03 11.73
CA ARG A 292 36.16 -5.50 12.20
C ARG A 292 36.08 -6.67 13.16
N ALA A 293 35.05 -6.74 14.01
CA ALA A 293 34.83 -7.85 14.93
C ALA A 293 34.21 -9.10 14.27
N MET A 294 33.61 -8.97 13.08
CA MET A 294 33.03 -10.10 12.33
C MET A 294 34.07 -11.14 11.92
N LYS A 295 33.61 -12.39 11.75
CA LYS A 295 34.42 -13.52 11.27
C LYS A 295 34.85 -13.36 9.81
N HIS A 296 35.90 -14.06 9.42
CA HIS A 296 36.26 -14.22 8.02
C HIS A 296 35.10 -14.83 7.22
N ARG A 297 34.76 -14.21 6.09
CA ARG A 297 33.63 -14.54 5.20
C ARG A 297 32.26 -14.49 5.85
N ALA A 298 32.09 -13.66 6.88
CA ALA A 298 30.75 -13.27 7.30
C ALA A 298 30.05 -12.51 6.15
N ILE A 299 28.75 -12.79 5.98
CA ILE A 299 27.90 -12.16 4.98
C ILE A 299 27.18 -10.98 5.63
N VAL A 300 27.23 -9.81 5.01
CA VAL A 300 26.58 -8.58 5.49
C VAL A 300 25.63 -8.09 4.40
N CYS A 301 24.37 -7.88 4.77
CA CYS A 301 23.35 -7.37 3.87
C CYS A 301 22.30 -6.54 4.62
N ASN A 302 21.54 -5.78 3.85
CA ASN A 302 20.47 -4.93 4.33
C ASN A 302 19.18 -5.30 3.60
N ILE A 303 18.06 -5.34 4.32
CA ILE A 303 16.73 -5.49 3.73
C ILE A 303 15.80 -4.31 4.08
N GLY A 304 16.29 -3.31 4.82
CA GLY A 304 15.64 -2.02 4.96
C GLY A 304 15.83 -1.14 3.72
N HIS A 305 15.09 -0.03 3.66
CA HIS A 305 14.93 0.78 2.45
C HIS A 305 16.21 1.48 1.98
N PHE A 306 16.95 2.11 2.90
CA PHE A 306 18.21 2.81 2.59
C PHE A 306 19.42 2.01 3.03
N ASP A 307 20.53 2.19 2.30
CA ASP A 307 21.83 1.58 2.55
C ASP A 307 22.56 2.13 3.79
N SER A 308 22.11 3.27 4.31
CA SER A 308 22.66 3.93 5.50
C SER A 308 22.58 3.11 6.79
N GLU A 309 21.83 2.00 6.81
CA GLU A 309 21.86 1.04 7.92
C GLU A 309 23.26 0.42 8.12
N ILE A 310 24.08 0.35 7.05
CA ILE A 310 25.44 -0.18 7.08
C ILE A 310 26.41 0.93 6.68
N GLN A 311 27.53 1.07 7.39
CA GLN A 311 28.58 2.04 7.05
C GLN A 311 29.41 1.59 5.83
N ILE A 312 28.78 1.45 4.66
CA ILE A 312 29.40 1.04 3.40
C ILE A 312 30.49 2.02 2.97
N GLU A 313 30.26 3.33 3.16
CA GLU A 313 31.24 4.36 2.80
C GLU A 313 32.57 4.17 3.53
N SER A 314 32.52 3.74 4.80
CA SER A 314 33.72 3.45 5.58
C SER A 314 34.55 2.28 5.01
N LEU A 315 33.98 1.47 4.12
CA LEU A 315 34.65 0.36 3.46
C LEU A 315 35.29 0.75 2.12
N ARG A 316 35.01 1.92 1.55
CA ARG A 316 35.50 2.30 0.21
C ARG A 316 37.02 2.43 0.11
N ASN A 317 37.70 2.67 1.23
CA ASN A 317 39.17 2.71 1.33
C ASN A 317 39.82 1.31 1.44
N TYR A 318 39.01 0.25 1.53
CA TYR A 318 39.50 -1.12 1.58
C TYR A 318 39.59 -1.70 0.17
N LYS A 319 40.23 -2.87 0.04
CA LYS A 319 40.28 -3.57 -1.24
C LYS A 319 38.97 -4.30 -1.47
N TRP A 320 38.26 -3.91 -2.53
CA TRP A 320 37.05 -4.57 -3.02
C TRP A 320 37.39 -5.50 -4.17
N ASP A 321 36.89 -6.73 -4.11
CA ASP A 321 36.98 -7.73 -5.16
C ASP A 321 35.56 -8.12 -5.56
N ASN A 322 35.12 -7.68 -6.74
CA ASN A 322 33.78 -7.99 -7.22
C ASN A 322 33.72 -9.44 -7.69
N VAL A 323 32.91 -10.25 -7.01
CA VAL A 323 32.74 -11.68 -7.34
C VAL A 323 31.81 -11.84 -8.54
N LYS A 324 30.69 -11.13 -8.49
CA LYS A 324 29.64 -11.06 -9.52
C LYS A 324 28.76 -9.83 -9.25
N PRO A 325 27.81 -9.47 -10.13
CA PRO A 325 26.91 -8.36 -9.87
C PRO A 325 26.25 -8.45 -8.47
N GLN A 326 26.35 -7.36 -7.71
CA GLN A 326 25.81 -7.21 -6.35
C GLN A 326 26.43 -8.15 -5.28
N VAL A 327 27.63 -8.69 -5.52
CA VAL A 327 28.38 -9.50 -4.53
C VAL A 327 29.85 -9.10 -4.54
N ASP A 328 30.31 -8.57 -3.42
CA ASP A 328 31.67 -8.04 -3.27
C ASP A 328 32.36 -8.68 -2.06
N GLU A 329 33.62 -9.10 -2.23
CA GLU A 329 34.52 -9.41 -1.12
C GLU A 329 35.31 -8.16 -0.71
N ILE A 330 35.32 -7.82 0.58
CA ILE A 330 36.05 -6.67 1.12
C ILE A 330 37.16 -7.17 2.03
N GLU A 331 38.42 -6.91 1.66
CA GLU A 331 39.62 -7.39 2.37
C GLU A 331 40.11 -6.35 3.40
N PHE A 332 40.21 -6.78 4.67
CA PHE A 332 40.73 -6.02 5.80
C PHE A 332 42.27 -6.16 5.90
N PRO A 333 42.97 -5.21 6.58
CA PRO A 333 44.42 -5.25 6.73
C PRO A 333 44.99 -6.52 7.39
N ASP A 334 44.19 -7.21 8.20
CA ASP A 334 44.54 -8.47 8.86
C ASP A 334 44.34 -9.71 7.95
N GLY A 335 43.96 -9.51 6.68
CA GLY A 335 43.68 -10.55 5.70
C GLY A 335 42.27 -11.15 5.82
N LYS A 336 41.46 -10.71 6.79
CA LYS A 336 40.06 -11.10 6.88
C LYS A 336 39.28 -10.53 5.68
N ARG A 337 38.29 -11.27 5.20
CA ARG A 337 37.37 -10.79 4.17
C ARG A 337 35.93 -10.80 4.66
N LEU A 338 35.13 -9.84 4.24
CA LEU A 338 33.67 -9.87 4.38
C LEU A 338 33.00 -10.00 3.02
N ILE A 339 31.82 -10.61 2.98
CA ILE A 339 30.99 -10.64 1.77
C ILE A 339 29.88 -9.61 1.96
N VAL A 340 29.84 -8.58 1.11
CA VAL A 340 28.79 -7.56 1.12
C VAL A 340 27.86 -7.78 -0.06
N LEU A 341 26.56 -7.78 0.23
CA LEU A 341 25.52 -7.95 -0.78
C LEU A 341 24.90 -6.62 -1.17
N SER A 342 24.71 -6.41 -2.48
CA SER A 342 24.07 -5.22 -3.07
C SER A 342 24.64 -3.88 -2.60
N GLU A 343 25.92 -3.85 -2.22
CA GLU A 343 26.58 -2.66 -1.65
C GLU A 343 25.79 -2.04 -0.50
N GLY A 344 25.12 -2.87 0.32
CA GLY A 344 24.30 -2.42 1.44
C GLY A 344 22.89 -1.93 1.08
N ARG A 345 22.49 -1.92 -0.19
CA ARG A 345 21.08 -1.71 -0.58
C ARG A 345 20.24 -2.98 -0.35
N LEU A 346 18.91 -2.81 -0.39
CA LEU A 346 17.87 -3.84 -0.31
C LEU A 346 18.24 -5.17 -1.01
N VAL A 347 18.66 -6.17 -0.25
CA VAL A 347 19.21 -7.44 -0.74
C VAL A 347 18.21 -8.30 -1.50
N ASN A 348 16.95 -8.29 -1.10
CA ASN A 348 15.89 -9.08 -1.72
C ASN A 348 15.60 -8.63 -3.16
N LEU A 349 15.75 -7.35 -3.46
CA LEU A 349 15.57 -6.77 -4.80
C LEU A 349 16.90 -6.71 -5.57
N GLY A 350 17.99 -6.38 -4.88
CA GLY A 350 19.30 -6.25 -5.49
C GLY A 350 19.88 -7.60 -5.94
N ASN A 351 19.85 -8.62 -5.08
CA ASN A 351 20.37 -9.97 -5.39
C ASN A 351 19.30 -10.93 -5.93
N ALA A 352 18.00 -10.62 -5.79
CA ALA A 352 16.91 -11.46 -6.27
C ALA A 352 15.83 -10.65 -6.98
N THR A 353 14.55 -10.97 -6.73
CA THR A 353 13.39 -10.43 -7.46
C THR A 353 12.37 -9.72 -6.57
N GLY A 354 12.74 -9.42 -5.32
CA GLY A 354 11.84 -8.82 -4.34
C GLY A 354 10.76 -9.78 -3.85
N HIS A 355 9.65 -9.22 -3.37
CA HIS A 355 8.54 -10.01 -2.85
C HIS A 355 7.76 -10.73 -3.96
N PRO A 356 7.22 -11.94 -3.69
CA PRO A 356 6.38 -12.65 -4.65
C PRO A 356 5.13 -11.89 -5.05
N SER A 357 4.63 -12.15 -6.26
CA SER A 357 3.47 -11.44 -6.85
C SER A 357 2.23 -11.45 -5.96
N PHE A 358 1.92 -12.57 -5.30
CA PHE A 358 0.76 -12.66 -4.40
C PHE A 358 0.84 -11.70 -3.21
N VAL A 359 2.02 -11.50 -2.65
CA VAL A 359 2.22 -10.55 -1.56
C VAL A 359 2.06 -9.12 -2.07
N MET A 360 2.71 -8.79 -3.20
CA MET A 360 2.62 -7.45 -3.79
C MET A 360 1.23 -7.12 -4.31
N SER A 361 0.42 -8.12 -4.65
CA SER A 361 -0.99 -7.94 -5.00
C SER A 361 -1.75 -7.20 -3.90
N ALA A 362 -1.49 -7.50 -2.62
CA ALA A 362 -2.18 -6.83 -1.52
C ALA A 362 -1.77 -5.36 -1.42
N SER A 363 -0.46 -5.07 -1.40
CA SER A 363 0.06 -3.70 -1.32
C SER A 363 -0.38 -2.85 -2.51
N PHE A 364 -0.25 -3.37 -3.72
CA PHE A 364 -0.63 -2.63 -4.93
C PHE A 364 -2.15 -2.48 -5.08
N THR A 365 -2.95 -3.39 -4.53
CA THR A 365 -4.40 -3.16 -4.44
C THR A 365 -4.70 -1.97 -3.52
N ASN A 366 -3.98 -1.82 -2.40
CA ASN A 366 -4.10 -0.62 -1.55
C ASN A 366 -3.65 0.65 -2.29
N GLN A 367 -2.54 0.60 -3.04
CA GLN A 367 -2.09 1.74 -3.86
C GLN A 367 -3.15 2.18 -4.88
N VAL A 368 -3.71 1.24 -5.65
CA VAL A 368 -4.75 1.57 -6.63
C VAL A 368 -6.00 2.14 -5.95
N LEU A 369 -6.41 1.59 -4.80
CA LEU A 369 -7.54 2.13 -4.04
C LEU A 369 -7.25 3.53 -3.47
N ALA A 370 -6.03 3.80 -3.03
CA ALA A 370 -5.60 5.14 -2.60
C ALA A 370 -5.62 6.14 -3.76
N GLN A 371 -5.14 5.74 -4.93
CA GLN A 371 -5.18 6.55 -6.15
C GLN A 371 -6.62 6.87 -6.57
N ILE A 372 -7.52 5.87 -6.54
CA ILE A 372 -8.95 6.07 -6.81
C ILE A 372 -9.57 7.04 -5.79
N GLU A 373 -9.28 6.86 -4.50
CA GLU A 373 -9.84 7.69 -3.44
C GLU A 373 -9.43 9.16 -3.59
N LEU A 374 -8.14 9.43 -3.81
CA LEU A 374 -7.62 10.78 -4.03
C LEU A 374 -8.14 11.40 -5.33
N TRP A 375 -8.19 10.63 -6.42
CA TRP A 375 -8.63 11.12 -7.71
C TRP A 375 -10.12 11.47 -7.73
N THR A 376 -10.96 10.62 -7.12
CA THR A 376 -12.42 10.79 -7.12
C THR A 376 -12.95 11.64 -5.97
N ALA A 377 -12.10 12.02 -5.02
CA ALA A 377 -12.45 12.90 -3.93
C ALA A 377 -13.02 14.25 -4.45
N PRO A 378 -14.13 14.74 -3.86
CA PRO A 378 -14.57 16.11 -4.08
C PRO A 378 -13.48 17.12 -3.70
N ALA A 379 -13.43 18.24 -4.42
CA ALA A 379 -12.51 19.32 -4.11
C ALA A 379 -12.68 19.78 -2.65
N GLY A 380 -11.56 19.91 -1.92
CA GLY A 380 -11.56 20.31 -0.51
C GLY A 380 -11.91 19.21 0.49
N LYS A 381 -12.10 17.94 0.06
CA LYS A 381 -12.28 16.81 0.99
C LYS A 381 -11.04 16.53 1.83
N TYR A 382 -9.86 16.61 1.22
CA TYR A 382 -8.58 16.37 1.90
C TYR A 382 -7.81 17.68 2.06
N GLU A 383 -7.36 17.94 3.28
CA GLU A 383 -6.38 18.97 3.57
C GLU A 383 -4.97 18.42 3.32
N ASN A 384 -3.94 19.27 3.33
CA ASN A 384 -2.54 18.87 3.17
C ASN A 384 -2.01 18.16 4.43
N LYS A 385 -2.53 16.96 4.69
CA LYS A 385 -2.23 16.09 5.83
C LYS A 385 -1.97 14.67 5.31
N VAL A 386 -1.40 13.84 6.19
CA VAL A 386 -1.21 12.41 5.95
C VAL A 386 -2.42 11.65 6.50
N TYR A 387 -3.12 10.94 5.63
CA TYR A 387 -4.27 10.10 5.94
C TYR A 387 -3.90 8.62 5.83
N VAL A 388 -4.70 7.75 6.42
CA VAL A 388 -4.61 6.29 6.23
C VAL A 388 -5.83 5.79 5.49
N LEU A 389 -5.66 4.74 4.68
CA LEU A 389 -6.75 4.13 3.94
C LEU A 389 -7.91 3.75 4.90
N PRO A 390 -9.18 4.03 4.56
CA PRO A 390 -10.32 3.57 5.36
C PRO A 390 -10.31 2.05 5.56
N ARG A 391 -10.58 1.60 6.79
CA ARG A 391 -10.51 0.17 7.17
C ARG A 391 -11.34 -0.76 6.27
N HIS A 392 -12.51 -0.33 5.81
CA HIS A 392 -13.35 -1.17 4.94
C HIS A 392 -12.70 -1.44 3.58
N LEU A 393 -11.80 -0.57 3.10
CA LEU A 393 -11.02 -0.80 1.89
C LEU A 393 -9.89 -1.79 2.16
N ASP A 394 -9.25 -1.71 3.32
CA ASP A 394 -8.25 -2.68 3.78
C ASP A 394 -8.86 -4.09 3.94
N GLU A 395 -10.05 -4.19 4.54
CA GLU A 395 -10.83 -5.44 4.61
C GLU A 395 -11.25 -5.94 3.22
N LYS A 396 -11.59 -5.03 2.30
CA LYS A 396 -11.85 -5.39 0.90
C LYS A 396 -10.60 -5.98 0.25
N VAL A 397 -9.42 -5.40 0.45
CA VAL A 397 -8.15 -5.97 -0.04
C VAL A 397 -7.99 -7.39 0.48
N ALA A 398 -8.10 -7.62 1.78
CA ALA A 398 -7.99 -8.97 2.34
C ALA A 398 -8.98 -9.95 1.69
N ALA A 399 -10.26 -9.56 1.61
CA ALA A 399 -11.32 -10.40 1.04
C ALA A 399 -11.07 -10.79 -0.43
N LEU A 400 -10.49 -9.89 -1.24
CA LEU A 400 -10.15 -10.16 -2.64
C LEU A 400 -9.07 -11.24 -2.80
N HIS A 401 -8.24 -11.49 -1.78
CA HIS A 401 -7.13 -12.45 -1.85
C HIS A 401 -7.49 -13.84 -1.31
N LEU A 402 -8.50 -13.96 -0.44
CA LEU A 402 -8.81 -15.21 0.27
C LEU A 402 -9.14 -16.39 -0.65
N SER A 403 -9.92 -16.14 -1.72
CA SER A 403 -10.34 -17.21 -2.64
C SER A 403 -9.16 -17.89 -3.34
N LYS A 404 -8.11 -17.13 -3.66
CA LYS A 404 -6.90 -17.62 -4.35
C LYS A 404 -6.11 -18.61 -3.51
N VAL A 405 -6.13 -18.46 -2.18
CA VAL A 405 -5.46 -19.37 -1.23
C VAL A 405 -6.41 -20.44 -0.67
N GLY A 406 -7.62 -20.58 -1.24
CA GLY A 406 -8.61 -21.55 -0.78
C GLY A 406 -9.21 -21.24 0.59
N ALA A 407 -9.03 -20.03 1.12
CA ALA A 407 -9.59 -19.61 2.39
C ALA A 407 -11.06 -19.20 2.24
N GLN A 408 -11.92 -19.74 3.10
CA GLN A 408 -13.35 -19.44 3.11
C GLN A 408 -13.73 -18.65 4.35
N LEU A 409 -14.35 -17.49 4.15
CA LEU A 409 -14.76 -16.63 5.26
C LEU A 409 -16.02 -17.21 5.91
N THR A 410 -15.94 -17.51 7.21
CA THR A 410 -17.14 -17.88 7.98
C THR A 410 -18.06 -16.67 8.10
N THR A 411 -19.32 -16.86 7.75
CA THR A 411 -20.35 -15.83 7.98
C THR A 411 -20.96 -16.04 9.36
N LEU A 412 -21.04 -14.98 10.17
CA LEU A 412 -21.70 -15.04 11.47
C LEU A 412 -23.15 -15.50 11.28
N THR A 413 -23.53 -16.54 12.02
CA THR A 413 -24.95 -16.85 12.21
C THR A 413 -25.61 -15.72 12.99
N ALA A 414 -26.91 -15.64 12.81
CA ALA A 414 -27.77 -14.78 13.57
C ALA A 414 -27.57 -14.88 15.10
N LYS A 415 -27.53 -16.11 15.61
CA LYS A 415 -27.28 -16.40 17.03
C LYS A 415 -25.90 -15.96 17.51
N GLN A 416 -24.86 -16.10 16.67
CA GLN A 416 -23.51 -15.61 17.01
C GLN A 416 -23.46 -14.08 17.03
N ALA A 417 -24.14 -13.41 16.09
CA ALA A 417 -24.25 -11.96 16.09
C ALA A 417 -24.93 -11.47 17.39
N GLU A 418 -26.06 -12.07 17.77
CA GLU A 418 -26.75 -11.78 19.04
C GLU A 418 -25.84 -12.03 20.25
N TYR A 419 -25.14 -13.17 20.30
CA TYR A 419 -24.20 -13.51 21.39
C TYR A 419 -23.07 -12.48 21.53
N LEU A 420 -22.60 -11.92 20.41
CA LEU A 420 -21.62 -10.83 20.39
C LEU A 420 -22.23 -9.47 20.76
N GLY A 421 -23.50 -9.43 21.20
CA GLY A 421 -24.21 -8.20 21.56
C GLY A 421 -24.74 -7.41 20.37
N LEU A 422 -24.77 -7.99 19.16
CA LEU A 422 -25.33 -7.36 17.96
C LEU A 422 -26.86 -7.57 17.97
N LYS A 423 -27.59 -6.60 18.53
CA LYS A 423 -29.03 -6.67 18.84
C LYS A 423 -29.97 -6.74 17.62
N ALA A 424 -29.47 -6.42 16.44
CA ALA A 424 -30.22 -6.46 15.20
C ALA A 424 -29.27 -6.67 14.03
N LEU A 425 -29.77 -7.31 12.97
CA LEU A 425 -29.06 -7.38 11.69
C LEU A 425 -29.69 -6.33 10.77
N ALA A 426 -28.89 -5.37 10.32
CA ALA A 426 -29.32 -4.47 9.25
C ALA A 426 -28.72 -4.97 7.93
N ILE A 427 -29.55 -5.13 6.90
CA ILE A 427 -29.05 -5.26 5.53
C ILE A 427 -29.29 -3.95 4.80
N THR A 428 -28.21 -3.37 4.27
CA THR A 428 -28.21 -2.04 3.63
C THR A 428 -27.53 -2.13 2.27
N ASP A 429 -28.20 -2.79 1.33
CA ASP A 429 -27.76 -2.87 -0.05
C ASP A 429 -27.47 -1.46 -0.61
N ARG A 430 -26.42 -1.35 -1.44
CA ARG A 430 -26.04 -0.08 -2.09
C ARG A 430 -27.03 0.25 -3.19
N ASN A 431 -27.77 1.35 -3.03
CA ASN A 431 -28.78 1.87 -3.96
C ASN A 431 -29.75 0.78 -4.48
N SER A 432 -30.09 -0.20 -3.64
CA SER A 432 -30.94 -1.34 -3.98
C SER A 432 -31.56 -1.95 -2.73
N LEU A 433 -32.50 -2.87 -2.91
CA LEU A 433 -33.15 -3.64 -1.85
C LEU A 433 -33.20 -5.15 -2.18
N ALA A 434 -32.39 -5.60 -3.15
CA ALA A 434 -32.51 -6.94 -3.75
C ALA A 434 -32.14 -8.08 -2.79
N GLY A 435 -31.22 -7.83 -1.86
CA GLY A 435 -30.77 -8.77 -0.83
C GLY A 435 -31.77 -8.98 0.31
N ILE A 436 -32.76 -8.08 0.48
CA ILE A 436 -33.65 -8.08 1.65
C ILE A 436 -34.52 -9.32 1.73
N VAL A 437 -35.00 -9.88 0.60
CA VAL A 437 -35.82 -11.09 0.63
C VAL A 437 -35.04 -12.27 1.20
N ARG A 438 -33.79 -12.46 0.76
CA ARG A 438 -32.91 -13.51 1.29
C ARG A 438 -32.57 -13.27 2.76
N ALA A 439 -32.29 -12.03 3.12
CA ALA A 439 -32.00 -11.64 4.51
C ALA A 439 -33.21 -11.85 5.42
N HIS A 440 -34.43 -11.56 4.95
CA HIS A 440 -35.67 -11.76 5.72
C HIS A 440 -35.95 -13.24 5.96
N VAL A 441 -35.77 -14.08 4.95
CA VAL A 441 -35.88 -15.54 5.10
C VAL A 441 -34.87 -16.05 6.13
N ALA A 442 -33.61 -15.62 6.03
CA ALA A 442 -32.55 -16.04 6.96
C ALA A 442 -32.78 -15.52 8.40
N ALA A 443 -33.16 -14.26 8.57
CA ALA A 443 -33.41 -13.67 9.88
C ALA A 443 -34.61 -14.31 10.58
N LYS A 444 -35.70 -14.56 9.84
CA LYS A 444 -36.89 -15.26 10.35
C LYS A 444 -36.58 -16.68 10.80
N ALA A 445 -35.78 -17.42 10.01
CA ALA A 445 -35.36 -18.78 10.37
C ALA A 445 -34.54 -18.84 11.68
N ASN A 446 -33.93 -17.72 12.07
CA ASN A 446 -33.06 -17.64 13.24
C ASN A 446 -33.58 -16.71 14.36
N ASN A 447 -34.86 -16.35 14.32
CA ASN A 447 -35.51 -15.45 15.29
C ASN A 447 -34.78 -14.11 15.52
N MET A 448 -34.15 -13.56 14.47
CA MET A 448 -33.47 -12.28 14.52
C MET A 448 -34.35 -11.13 14.05
N HIS A 449 -34.26 -10.01 14.75
CA HIS A 449 -34.83 -8.75 14.27
C HIS A 449 -34.01 -8.23 13.08
N LEU A 450 -34.56 -8.38 11.88
CA LEU A 450 -34.00 -7.78 10.67
C LEU A 450 -34.46 -6.33 10.57
N ILE A 451 -33.49 -5.42 10.51
CA ILE A 451 -33.71 -4.03 10.12
C ILE A 451 -33.51 -3.95 8.61
N VAL A 452 -34.59 -3.58 7.91
CA VAL A 452 -34.56 -3.35 6.47
C VAL A 452 -34.01 -1.95 6.23
N GLY A 453 -32.94 -1.82 5.45
CA GLY A 453 -32.39 -0.51 5.10
C GLY A 453 -31.77 -0.49 3.71
N CYS A 454 -31.28 0.69 3.33
CA CYS A 454 -30.54 0.90 2.09
C CYS A 454 -29.38 1.82 2.38
N ARG A 455 -28.22 1.56 1.78
CA ARG A 455 -27.17 2.57 1.68
C ARG A 455 -27.44 3.41 0.44
N LEU A 456 -27.70 4.70 0.64
CA LEU A 456 -27.86 5.66 -0.45
C LEU A 456 -26.54 6.37 -0.71
N ASP A 457 -25.97 6.10 -1.87
CA ASP A 457 -24.83 6.85 -2.40
C ASP A 457 -25.38 7.91 -3.34
N LEU A 458 -25.35 9.16 -2.87
CA LEU A 458 -25.85 10.32 -3.58
C LEU A 458 -24.77 10.90 -4.49
N THR A 459 -25.16 11.58 -5.56
CA THR A 459 -24.25 12.21 -6.52
C THR A 459 -23.66 13.52 -6.01
N ASP A 460 -24.29 14.16 -5.03
CA ASP A 460 -23.98 15.50 -4.51
C ASP A 460 -23.79 15.51 -2.97
N GLY A 461 -23.45 14.37 -2.37
CA GLY A 461 -23.29 14.28 -0.92
C GLY A 461 -22.71 12.97 -0.40
N THR A 462 -22.50 12.93 0.91
CA THR A 462 -21.98 11.76 1.63
C THR A 462 -22.99 10.62 1.63
N ALA A 463 -22.50 9.39 1.55
CA ALA A 463 -23.33 8.20 1.63
C ALA A 463 -24.07 8.12 2.98
N LEU A 464 -25.35 7.78 2.93
CA LEU A 464 -26.21 7.67 4.11
C LEU A 464 -26.78 6.25 4.22
N LEU A 465 -26.98 5.77 5.44
CA LEU A 465 -27.86 4.63 5.66
C LEU A 465 -29.27 5.15 5.91
N VAL A 466 -30.25 4.64 5.17
CA VAL A 466 -31.66 4.98 5.38
C VAL A 466 -32.47 3.76 5.76
N TYR A 467 -33.36 3.94 6.72
CA TYR A 467 -34.20 2.88 7.29
C TYR A 467 -35.67 3.33 7.28
N PRO A 468 -36.55 2.68 6.51
CA PRO A 468 -37.97 2.95 6.58
C PRO A 468 -38.54 2.49 7.93
N THR A 469 -39.33 3.34 8.58
CA THR A 469 -39.94 3.03 9.89
C THR A 469 -41.24 2.25 9.77
N ASP A 470 -41.88 2.26 8.60
CA ASP A 470 -43.15 1.59 8.33
C ASP A 470 -43.28 1.14 6.86
N ARG A 471 -44.40 0.47 6.53
CA ARG A 471 -44.68 0.02 5.16
C ARG A 471 -44.81 1.18 4.16
N PRO A 472 -45.53 2.29 4.46
CA PRO A 472 -45.54 3.47 3.59
C PRO A 472 -44.14 4.03 3.29
N ALA A 473 -43.27 4.13 4.28
CA ALA A 473 -41.90 4.60 4.15
C ALA A 473 -41.06 3.65 3.30
N TYR A 474 -41.23 2.34 3.48
CA TYR A 474 -40.60 1.35 2.61
C TYR A 474 -41.03 1.53 1.16
N ALA A 475 -42.33 1.75 0.90
CA ALA A 475 -42.82 2.03 -0.44
C ALA A 475 -42.25 3.34 -1.01
N ARG A 476 -42.07 4.39 -0.20
CA ARG A 476 -41.38 5.63 -0.60
C ARG A 476 -39.93 5.37 -0.98
N LEU A 477 -39.19 4.61 -0.17
CA LEU A 477 -37.80 4.23 -0.48
C LEU A 477 -37.71 3.43 -1.79
N CYS A 478 -38.62 2.48 -2.02
CA CYS A 478 -38.69 1.76 -3.29
C CYS A 478 -38.92 2.68 -4.50
N ARG A 479 -39.78 3.70 -4.36
CA ARG A 479 -40.01 4.70 -5.41
C ARG A 479 -38.78 5.58 -5.65
N LEU A 480 -38.12 6.05 -4.59
CA LEU A 480 -36.86 6.79 -4.68
C LEU A 480 -35.81 5.98 -5.45
N LEU A 481 -35.60 4.71 -5.08
CA LEU A 481 -34.65 3.84 -5.78
C LEU A 481 -35.04 3.57 -7.24
N SER A 482 -36.34 3.49 -7.52
CA SER A 482 -36.84 3.32 -8.90
C SER A 482 -36.57 4.57 -9.75
N LEU A 483 -36.78 5.76 -9.19
CA LEU A 483 -36.42 7.03 -9.81
C LEU A 483 -34.93 7.07 -10.15
N GLY A 484 -34.07 6.73 -9.18
CA GLY A 484 -32.63 6.73 -9.39
C GLY A 484 -32.17 5.73 -10.45
N LYS A 485 -32.77 4.53 -10.50
CA LYS A 485 -32.51 3.53 -11.54
C LYS A 485 -33.01 3.97 -12.92
N GLN A 486 -34.16 4.65 -12.98
CA GLN A 486 -34.66 5.21 -14.24
C GLN A 486 -33.69 6.26 -14.81
N ARG A 487 -33.07 7.08 -13.95
CA ARG A 487 -32.06 8.07 -14.37
C ARG A 487 -30.70 7.47 -14.68
N GLY A 488 -30.32 6.36 -14.03
CA GLY A 488 -29.01 5.71 -14.18
C GLY A 488 -28.94 4.57 -15.21
N GLY A 489 -30.07 4.09 -15.73
CA GLY A 489 -30.14 2.95 -16.65
C GLY A 489 -30.09 1.59 -15.94
N LYS A 490 -29.85 0.49 -16.68
CA LYS A 490 -29.93 -0.89 -16.14
C LYS A 490 -28.89 -1.21 -15.04
N THR A 491 -27.79 -0.46 -14.95
CA THR A 491 -26.64 -0.81 -14.10
C THR A 491 -26.26 0.27 -13.07
N GLN A 492 -26.85 1.47 -13.12
CA GLN A 492 -26.55 2.55 -12.16
C GLN A 492 -27.83 3.11 -11.54
N CYS A 493 -27.70 3.66 -10.34
CA CYS A 493 -28.75 4.41 -9.67
C CYS A 493 -28.18 5.82 -9.37
N ARG A 494 -28.81 6.86 -9.93
CA ARG A 494 -28.38 8.26 -9.77
C ARG A 494 -29.41 9.02 -8.94
N LEU A 495 -29.02 9.42 -7.74
CA LEU A 495 -29.85 10.15 -6.78
C LEU A 495 -29.08 11.34 -6.25
N ASP A 496 -29.72 12.48 -6.13
CA ASP A 496 -29.19 13.64 -5.42
C ASP A 496 -29.88 13.84 -4.06
N TRP A 497 -29.38 14.78 -3.27
CA TRP A 497 -29.94 15.11 -1.97
C TRP A 497 -31.38 15.59 -2.05
N SER A 498 -31.73 16.34 -3.09
CA SER A 498 -33.09 16.87 -3.26
C SER A 498 -34.09 15.74 -3.48
N ASP A 499 -33.69 14.70 -4.22
CA ASP A 499 -34.47 13.47 -4.36
C ASP A 499 -34.66 12.80 -2.99
N LEU A 500 -33.60 12.67 -2.19
CA LEU A 500 -33.72 12.06 -0.85
C LEU A 500 -34.70 12.84 0.03
N VAL A 501 -34.59 14.17 0.07
CA VAL A 501 -35.48 15.03 0.87
C VAL A 501 -36.94 14.87 0.43
N ALA A 502 -37.21 14.82 -0.88
CA ALA A 502 -38.55 14.65 -1.42
C ALA A 502 -39.23 13.33 -0.99
N TYR A 503 -38.44 12.30 -0.65
CA TYR A 503 -38.93 11.00 -0.20
C TYR A 503 -38.62 10.71 1.28
N ALA A 504 -38.17 11.71 2.04
CA ALA A 504 -37.64 11.53 3.39
C ALA A 504 -38.69 11.12 4.44
N GLU A 505 -39.97 11.34 4.20
CA GLU A 505 -41.04 11.08 5.18
C GLU A 505 -41.02 9.61 5.68
N GLY A 506 -41.00 9.42 7.00
CA GLY A 506 -40.95 8.09 7.63
C GLY A 506 -39.63 7.32 7.40
N LEU A 507 -38.59 7.95 6.85
CA LEU A 507 -37.25 7.38 6.81
C LEU A 507 -36.43 7.86 8.00
N ILE A 508 -35.73 6.95 8.68
CA ILE A 508 -34.58 7.30 9.51
C ILE A 508 -33.38 7.42 8.59
N ALA A 509 -32.54 8.43 8.80
CA ALA A 509 -31.29 8.57 8.07
C ALA A 509 -30.12 8.67 9.04
N VAL A 510 -29.06 7.91 8.74
CA VAL A 510 -27.86 7.80 9.55
C VAL A 510 -26.66 8.20 8.71
N LEU A 511 -26.01 9.29 9.11
CA LEU A 511 -24.72 9.69 8.55
C LEU A 511 -23.63 8.75 9.05
N VAL A 512 -22.79 8.24 8.14
CA VAL A 512 -21.66 7.37 8.48
C VAL A 512 -20.35 8.12 8.23
N PRO A 513 -19.81 8.82 9.25
CA PRO A 513 -18.71 9.75 9.04
C PRO A 513 -17.34 9.05 8.93
N GLY A 514 -16.49 9.65 8.09
CA GLY A 514 -15.06 9.39 7.97
C GLY A 514 -14.33 9.85 9.23
N GLU A 515 -14.22 11.15 9.46
CA GLU A 515 -13.59 11.73 10.65
C GLU A 515 -14.55 12.74 11.32
N ALA A 516 -14.19 13.22 12.51
CA ALA A 516 -14.94 14.25 13.23
C ALA A 516 -14.52 15.66 12.76
N ASP A 517 -14.74 15.97 11.48
CA ASP A 517 -14.28 17.20 10.84
C ASP A 517 -15.43 18.18 10.49
N ASP A 518 -15.08 19.34 9.92
CA ASP A 518 -16.04 20.35 9.51
C ASP A 518 -16.98 19.87 8.40
N ALA A 519 -16.54 18.93 7.56
CA ALA A 519 -17.39 18.33 6.53
C ALA A 519 -18.48 17.47 7.17
N CYS A 520 -18.12 16.62 8.13
CA CYS A 520 -19.06 15.86 8.95
C CYS A 520 -20.04 16.81 9.67
N ALA A 521 -19.56 17.93 10.22
CA ALA A 521 -20.41 18.92 10.87
C ALA A 521 -21.41 19.60 9.92
N ARG A 522 -21.04 19.84 8.66
CA ARG A 522 -21.95 20.39 7.64
C ARG A 522 -22.99 19.37 7.20
N ASP A 523 -22.56 18.14 6.91
CA ASP A 523 -23.46 17.06 6.48
C ASP A 523 -24.45 16.68 7.57
N LEU A 524 -24.00 16.64 8.83
CA LEU A 524 -24.87 16.38 9.97
C LEU A 524 -25.93 17.48 10.14
N ARG A 525 -25.55 18.75 9.97
CA ARG A 525 -26.51 19.88 9.99
C ARG A 525 -27.52 19.78 8.85
N ARG A 526 -27.07 19.47 7.63
CA ARG A 526 -27.95 19.26 6.45
C ARG A 526 -28.93 18.11 6.71
N LEU A 527 -28.46 17.03 7.32
CA LEU A 527 -29.26 15.87 7.70
C LEU A 527 -30.30 16.23 8.78
N ALA A 528 -29.89 16.92 9.84
CA ALA A 528 -30.77 17.35 10.93
C ALA A 528 -31.90 18.27 10.43
N LEU A 529 -31.59 19.21 9.53
CA LEU A 529 -32.61 20.08 8.91
C LEU A 529 -33.64 19.30 8.08
N SER A 530 -33.22 18.21 7.43
CA SER A 530 -34.07 17.45 6.49
C SER A 530 -34.85 16.32 7.15
N PHE A 531 -34.30 15.72 8.21
CA PHE A 531 -34.86 14.54 8.88
C PHE A 531 -35.35 14.82 10.30
N GLY A 532 -34.98 15.94 10.92
CA GLY A 532 -35.34 16.28 12.28
C GLY A 532 -34.80 15.26 13.29
N ASP A 533 -35.68 14.80 14.17
CA ASP A 533 -35.42 13.76 15.18
C ASP A 533 -35.10 12.37 14.59
N ARG A 534 -35.28 12.19 13.28
CA ARG A 534 -34.94 10.96 12.53
C ARG A 534 -33.54 10.99 11.92
N ALA A 535 -32.75 12.02 12.22
CA ALA A 535 -31.35 12.13 11.83
C ALA A 535 -30.44 11.54 12.91
N TYR A 536 -29.51 10.68 12.52
CA TYR A 536 -28.54 10.08 13.43
C TYR A 536 -27.12 10.15 12.87
N LEU A 537 -26.13 10.16 13.77
CA LEU A 537 -24.72 10.01 13.44
C LEU A 537 -24.24 8.63 13.89
N ALA A 538 -23.65 7.84 12.98
CA ALA A 538 -23.11 6.54 13.32
C ALA A 538 -21.75 6.66 14.03
N LEU A 539 -21.67 6.13 15.26
CA LEU A 539 -20.42 5.94 15.99
C LEU A 539 -19.86 4.54 15.67
N THR A 540 -18.83 4.49 14.82
CA THR A 540 -18.26 3.23 14.33
C THR A 540 -16.94 2.89 15.02
N LEU A 541 -16.83 1.71 15.62
CA LEU A 541 -15.57 1.22 16.19
C LEU A 541 -14.67 0.66 15.06
N ARG A 542 -13.55 1.33 14.76
CA ARG A 542 -12.58 0.94 13.72
C ARG A 542 -11.40 0.15 14.26
N ARG A 543 -11.25 -0.01 15.57
CA ARG A 543 -10.14 -0.66 16.29
C ARG A 543 -8.76 -0.08 15.94
N ARG A 544 -8.67 1.25 15.82
CA ARG A 544 -7.39 1.98 15.73
C ARG A 544 -6.95 2.51 17.10
N PRO A 545 -5.66 2.84 17.31
CA PRO A 545 -5.18 3.38 18.59
C PRO A 545 -5.92 4.64 19.08
N ASN A 546 -6.43 5.47 18.15
CA ASN A 546 -7.12 6.73 18.44
C ASN A 546 -8.65 6.63 18.42
N ASP A 547 -9.22 5.43 18.36
CA ASP A 547 -10.67 5.24 18.22
C ASP A 547 -11.49 5.88 19.35
N ALA A 548 -10.99 5.81 20.58
CA ALA A 548 -11.67 6.38 21.74
C ALA A 548 -11.84 7.90 21.61
N LEU A 549 -10.80 8.59 21.14
CA LEU A 549 -10.83 10.04 20.92
C LEU A 549 -11.78 10.40 19.77
N ARG A 550 -11.70 9.69 18.64
CA ARG A 550 -12.59 9.92 17.49
C ARG A 550 -14.07 9.72 17.85
N LEU A 551 -14.37 8.64 18.58
CA LEU A 551 -15.73 8.36 19.04
C LEU A 551 -16.24 9.43 20.02
N PHE A 552 -15.36 9.94 20.89
CA PHE A 552 -15.67 11.05 21.78
C PHE A 552 -15.98 12.34 21.00
N GLU A 553 -15.15 12.70 20.02
CA GLU A 553 -15.35 13.88 19.18
C GLU A 553 -16.63 13.81 18.35
N LEU A 554 -16.91 12.67 17.71
CA LEU A 554 -18.16 12.44 16.99
C LEU A 554 -19.38 12.51 17.92
N SER A 555 -19.26 11.98 19.14
CA SER A 555 -20.33 12.08 20.14
C SER A 555 -20.59 13.53 20.54
N ASN A 556 -19.55 14.34 20.71
CA ASN A 556 -19.70 15.77 21.01
C ASN A 556 -20.31 16.53 19.84
N LEU A 557 -19.97 16.16 18.60
CA LEU A 557 -20.54 16.76 17.41
C LEU A 557 -22.03 16.43 17.26
N ALA A 558 -22.45 15.21 17.57
CA ALA A 558 -23.85 14.80 17.57
C ALA A 558 -24.69 15.46 18.68
N ALA A 559 -24.06 15.93 19.76
CA ALA A 559 -24.73 16.61 20.86
C ALA A 559 -24.96 18.11 20.62
N ARG A 560 -24.40 18.68 19.54
CA ARG A 560 -24.57 20.07 19.10
C ARG A 560 -25.64 20.14 18.03
#